data_AF-A0A556TNJ5-F1
#
_entry.id   AF-A0A556TNJ5-F1
#
_cell.length_a   1.000
_cell.length_b   1.000
_cell.length_c   1.000
_cell.angle_alpha   90.00
_cell.angle_beta   90.00
_cell.angle_gamma   90.00
#
_symmetry.space_group_name_H-M   'P 1'
#
loop_
_entity.id
_entity.type
_entity.pdbx_description
1 polymer ?
#
loop_
_entity_poly.entity_id
_entity_poly.type
_entity_poly.pdbx_seq_one_letter_code
_entity_poly.pdbx_strand_id
1 'polypeptide(L)'
;MGLNMGSDGFVFMDQLLAHKQFSSFSLKDVERVVATNDKQRFKLQNHPDNGRLQIRANQGHTVQVEDLQLTAVRLDAPGCPQEAVHGSYMKHWPSICSQGLSRMHRTHIHLAPGLPGDGQVISGASHREN
;
A
#
# COMPACT_ATOMS: atom_id res chain seq x y z
N MET A 1 -14.20 11.37 4.66
CA MET A 1 -13.16 12.42 4.54
C MET A 1 -13.45 13.43 3.43
N GLY A 2 -14.33 13.17 2.46
CA GLY A 2 -14.73 14.19 1.46
C GLY A 2 -13.58 14.68 0.57
N LEU A 3 -12.47 13.95 0.54
CA LEU A 3 -11.34 14.22 -0.34
C LEU A 3 -11.64 13.63 -1.71
N ASN A 4 -11.44 14.43 -2.76
CA ASN A 4 -11.58 13.95 -4.13
C ASN A 4 -10.31 13.18 -4.51
N MET A 5 -10.48 11.87 -4.65
CA MET A 5 -9.42 10.96 -5.06
C MET A 5 -9.51 10.72 -6.57
N GLY A 6 -8.37 10.85 -7.26
CA GLY A 6 -8.25 10.46 -8.66
C GLY A 6 -8.41 8.95 -8.84
N SER A 7 -8.63 8.50 -10.08
CA SER A 7 -8.73 7.08 -10.44
C SER A 7 -7.43 6.29 -10.18
N ASP A 8 -6.31 6.99 -10.04
CA ASP A 8 -4.97 6.51 -9.71
C ASP A 8 -4.67 6.47 -8.20
N GLY A 9 -5.65 6.88 -7.38
CA GLY A 9 -5.61 6.90 -5.93
C GLY A 9 -4.98 8.16 -5.33
N PHE A 10 -4.56 9.13 -6.16
CA PHE A 10 -3.93 10.36 -5.68
C PHE A 10 -4.96 11.38 -5.19
N VAL A 11 -4.55 12.15 -4.17
CA VAL A 11 -5.27 13.31 -3.64
C VAL A 11 -4.31 14.50 -3.62
N PHE A 12 -4.80 15.69 -3.93
CA PHE A 12 -3.98 16.90 -3.88
C PHE A 12 -3.63 17.31 -2.45
N MET A 13 -2.38 17.74 -2.26
CA MET A 13 -1.86 18.08 -0.93
C MET A 13 -2.50 19.31 -0.32
N ASP A 14 -2.87 20.29 -1.12
CA ASP A 14 -3.60 21.48 -0.67
C ASP A 14 -4.97 21.11 -0.08
N GLN A 15 -5.71 20.20 -0.72
CA GLN A 15 -6.98 19.69 -0.21
C GLN A 15 -6.80 18.87 1.07
N LEU A 16 -5.75 18.05 1.13
CA LEU A 16 -5.46 17.23 2.30
C LEU A 16 -5.12 18.11 3.52
N LEU A 17 -4.22 19.08 3.36
CA LEU A 17 -3.79 19.97 4.46
C LEU A 17 -4.87 20.98 4.85
N ALA A 18 -5.78 21.35 3.94
CA ALA A 18 -6.94 22.17 4.27
C ALA A 18 -8.01 21.41 5.08
N HIS A 19 -7.97 20.07 5.11
CA HIS A 19 -8.95 19.27 5.83
C HIS A 19 -8.74 19.37 7.36
N LYS A 20 -9.83 19.54 8.12
CA LYS A 20 -9.80 19.77 9.58
C LYS A 20 -9.02 18.74 10.39
N GLN A 21 -8.91 17.50 9.90
CA GLN A 21 -8.14 16.44 10.57
C GLN A 21 -6.63 16.59 10.39
N PHE A 22 -6.19 17.33 9.38
CA PHE A 22 -4.78 17.46 9.02
C PHE A 22 -4.27 18.92 9.07
N SER A 23 -5.14 19.88 9.41
CA SER A 23 -4.83 21.31 9.43
C SER A 23 -3.74 21.70 10.44
N SER A 24 -3.40 20.83 11.38
CA SER A 24 -2.29 21.02 12.33
C SER A 24 -0.93 20.59 11.78
N PHE A 25 -0.87 19.94 10.61
CA PHE A 25 0.36 19.43 10.02
C PHE A 25 0.80 20.29 8.84
N SER A 26 2.11 20.36 8.66
CA SER A 26 2.71 21.06 7.53
C SER A 26 3.02 20.11 6.38
N LEU A 27 3.30 20.67 5.20
CA LEU A 27 3.82 19.87 4.08
C LEU A 27 5.10 19.12 4.46
N LYS A 28 6.00 19.77 5.23
CA LYS A 28 7.25 19.15 5.70
C LYS A 28 7.00 17.93 6.58
N ASP A 29 5.92 17.92 7.35
CA ASP A 29 5.53 16.75 8.15
C ASP A 29 5.15 15.56 7.26
N VAL A 30 4.42 15.84 6.19
CA VAL A 30 4.02 14.82 5.20
C VAL A 30 5.24 14.28 4.46
N GLU A 31 6.12 15.16 3.97
CA GLU A 31 7.36 14.78 3.31
C GLU A 31 8.22 13.89 4.22
N ARG A 32 8.34 14.26 5.50
CA ARG A 32 9.04 13.45 6.51
C ARG A 32 8.40 12.08 6.67
N VAL A 33 7.08 11.99 6.81
CA VAL A 33 6.37 10.70 6.94
C VAL A 33 6.58 9.82 5.72
N VAL A 34 6.61 10.40 4.52
CA VAL A 34 6.84 9.67 3.27
C VAL A 34 8.29 9.17 3.21
N ALA A 35 9.26 10.01 3.59
CA ALA A 35 10.69 9.67 3.58
C ALA A 35 11.07 8.63 4.65
N THR A 36 10.46 8.66 5.83
CA THR A 36 10.79 7.74 6.94
C THR A 36 9.83 6.55 7.04
N ASN A 37 9.10 6.24 5.97
CA ASN A 37 8.20 5.08 5.95
C ASN A 37 8.98 3.82 5.52
N ASP A 38 9.37 3.00 6.49
CA ASP A 38 10.08 1.74 6.24
C ASP A 38 9.32 0.81 5.27
N LYS A 39 7.99 0.94 5.23
CA LYS A 39 7.11 0.14 4.38
C LYS A 39 6.75 0.80 3.05
N GLN A 40 7.35 1.96 2.74
CA GLN A 40 7.07 2.76 1.55
C GLN A 40 5.55 2.87 1.28
N ARG A 41 4.75 3.12 2.34
CA ARG A 41 3.28 3.08 2.25
C ARG A 41 2.68 4.20 1.41
N PHE A 42 3.43 5.25 1.18
CA PHE A 42 2.93 6.47 0.53
C PHE A 42 3.86 6.88 -0.60
N LYS A 43 3.30 7.54 -1.62
CA LYS A 43 4.06 8.16 -2.70
C LYS A 43 3.62 9.60 -2.87
N LEU A 44 4.59 10.51 -2.93
CA LEU A 44 4.41 11.89 -3.34
C LEU A 44 4.83 12.04 -4.81
N GLN A 45 4.08 12.85 -5.56
CA GLN A 45 4.47 13.24 -6.92
C GLN A 45 3.85 14.58 -7.29
N ASN A 46 4.45 15.26 -8.28
CA ASN A 46 3.80 16.38 -8.94
C ASN A 46 2.84 15.84 -10.01
N HIS A 47 1.62 16.36 -10.05
CA HIS A 47 0.65 16.03 -11.07
C HIS A 47 1.21 16.40 -12.46
N PRO A 48 1.16 15.50 -13.46
CA PRO A 48 1.86 15.67 -14.73
C PRO A 48 1.43 16.94 -15.48
N ASP A 49 0.14 17.29 -15.45
CA ASP A 49 -0.36 18.41 -16.27
C ASP A 49 -0.22 19.79 -15.63
N ASN A 50 -0.30 19.89 -14.30
CA ASN A 50 -0.41 21.18 -13.60
C ASN A 50 0.66 21.38 -12.53
N GLY A 51 1.54 20.39 -12.31
CA GLY A 51 2.64 20.47 -11.36
C GLY A 51 2.23 20.47 -9.89
N ARG A 52 0.94 20.39 -9.56
CA ARG A 52 0.47 20.41 -8.16
C ARG A 52 0.87 19.14 -7.45
N LEU A 53 1.31 19.27 -6.21
CA LEU A 53 1.75 18.14 -5.39
C LEU A 53 0.56 17.27 -4.97
N GLN A 54 0.72 15.96 -5.09
CA GLN A 54 -0.26 14.95 -4.73
C GLN A 54 0.35 13.81 -3.95
N ILE A 55 -0.46 13.16 -3.12
CA ILE A 55 -0.08 11.97 -2.36
C ILE A 55 -1.08 10.83 -2.60
N ARG A 56 -0.60 9.59 -2.57
CA ARG A 56 -1.43 8.39 -2.48
C ARG A 56 -0.88 7.37 -1.50
N ALA A 57 -1.73 6.43 -1.09
CA ALA A 57 -1.25 5.17 -0.53
C ALA A 57 -0.77 4.25 -1.66
N ASN A 58 0.29 3.50 -1.43
CA ASN A 58 0.82 2.54 -2.41
C ASN A 58 0.10 1.18 -2.34
N GLN A 59 -0.44 0.84 -1.16
CA GLN A 59 -1.04 -0.46 -0.88
C GLN A 59 -2.16 -0.33 0.16
N GLY A 60 -3.10 -1.29 0.15
CA GLY A 60 -4.13 -1.41 1.20
C GLY A 60 -5.41 -0.62 0.94
N HIS A 61 -5.69 -0.25 -0.31
CA HIS A 61 -6.97 0.34 -0.67
C HIS A 61 -8.11 -0.66 -0.45
N THR A 62 -9.13 -0.21 0.26
CA THR A 62 -10.44 -0.89 0.35
C THR A 62 -11.44 -0.32 -0.66
N VAL A 63 -11.07 0.78 -1.33
CA VAL A 63 -11.79 1.39 -2.46
C VAL A 63 -11.14 0.92 -3.76
N GLN A 64 -11.92 0.69 -4.81
CA GLN A 64 -11.36 0.36 -6.12
C GLN A 64 -10.59 1.56 -6.67
N VAL A 65 -9.30 1.35 -6.93
CA VAL A 65 -8.42 2.28 -7.64
C VAL A 65 -8.07 1.57 -8.94
N GLU A 66 -8.56 2.10 -10.06
CA GLU A 66 -8.48 1.45 -11.37
C GLU A 66 -7.07 1.48 -11.95
N ASP A 67 -6.29 2.53 -11.64
CA ASP A 67 -4.93 2.73 -12.15
C ASP A 67 -3.88 2.64 -11.04
N LEU A 68 -3.98 1.57 -10.23
CA LEU A 68 -2.78 1.11 -9.53
C LEU A 68 -1.88 0.55 -10.63
N GLN A 69 -0.79 1.27 -10.96
CA GLN A 69 0.30 0.86 -11.86
C GLN A 69 0.97 -0.45 -11.38
N LEU A 70 0.21 -1.54 -11.36
CA LEU A 70 0.59 -2.86 -10.93
C LEU A 70 1.01 -3.62 -12.17
N THR A 71 2.24 -4.11 -12.16
CA THR A 71 2.70 -5.03 -13.20
C THR A 71 2.13 -6.41 -12.90
N ALA A 72 1.38 -6.96 -13.84
CA ALA A 72 0.94 -8.35 -13.76
C ALA A 72 2.17 -9.26 -13.71
N VAL A 73 2.27 -10.07 -12.65
CA VAL A 73 3.28 -11.11 -12.55
C VAL A 73 2.85 -12.27 -13.46
N ARG A 74 3.62 -12.52 -14.51
CA ARG A 74 3.43 -13.69 -15.38
C ARG A 74 4.45 -14.75 -15.02
N LEU A 75 4.03 -16.01 -14.99
CA LEU A 75 4.90 -17.15 -14.62
C LEU A 75 6.10 -17.33 -15.57
N ASP A 76 6.01 -16.81 -16.79
CA ASP A 76 7.04 -16.84 -17.82
C ASP A 76 7.98 -15.61 -17.80
N ALA A 77 7.72 -14.62 -16.94
CA ALA A 77 8.49 -13.38 -16.92
C ALA A 77 9.84 -13.53 -16.18
N PRO A 78 10.94 -12.89 -16.65
CA PRO A 78 12.27 -12.94 -16.02
C PRO A 78 12.35 -12.42 -14.57
N GLY A 79 11.29 -11.80 -14.06
CA GLY A 79 11.19 -11.27 -12.70
C GLY A 79 10.08 -11.90 -11.85
N CYS A 80 9.50 -13.03 -12.30
CA CYS A 80 8.54 -13.77 -11.49
C CYS A 80 9.27 -14.37 -10.27
N PRO A 81 8.83 -14.08 -9.03
CA PRO A 81 9.45 -14.67 -7.86
C PRO A 81 9.21 -16.18 -7.86
N GLN A 82 10.24 -16.95 -7.46
CA GLN A 82 10.14 -18.41 -7.33
C GLN A 82 9.18 -18.82 -6.20
N GLU A 83 9.05 -17.96 -5.18
CA GLU A 83 8.20 -18.18 -4.02
C GLU A 83 7.34 -16.95 -3.75
N ALA A 84 6.14 -17.18 -3.20
CA ALA A 84 5.25 -16.13 -2.76
C ALA A 84 4.72 -16.45 -1.35
N VAL A 85 5.15 -15.66 -0.38
CA VAL A 85 4.91 -15.89 1.05
C VAL A 85 3.78 -14.99 1.54
N HIS A 86 2.84 -15.55 2.30
CA HIS A 86 1.81 -14.80 3.02
C HIS A 86 2.00 -14.93 4.53
N GLY A 87 2.37 -13.83 5.20
CA GLY A 87 2.42 -13.79 6.67
C GLY A 87 1.02 -13.69 7.28
N SER A 88 0.67 -14.61 8.18
CA SER A 88 -0.60 -14.61 8.91
C SER A 88 -0.41 -15.10 10.35
N TYR A 89 -1.43 -14.94 11.19
CA TYR A 89 -1.41 -15.47 12.57
C TYR A 89 -1.82 -16.94 12.61
N MET A 90 -1.19 -17.72 13.50
CA MET A 90 -1.44 -19.16 13.65
C MET A 90 -2.93 -19.50 13.86
N LYS A 91 -3.68 -18.65 14.57
CA LYS A 91 -5.13 -18.81 14.77
C LYS A 91 -5.95 -18.88 13.47
N HIS A 92 -5.43 -18.35 12.36
CA HIS A 92 -6.08 -18.38 11.06
C HIS A 92 -5.73 -19.64 10.24
N TRP A 93 -4.73 -20.41 10.67
CA TRP A 93 -4.27 -21.60 9.94
C TRP A 93 -5.38 -22.61 9.64
N PRO A 94 -6.28 -23.00 10.58
CA PRO A 94 -7.35 -23.95 10.27
C PRO A 94 -8.28 -23.46 9.14
N SER A 95 -8.58 -22.17 9.11
CA SER A 95 -9.40 -21.56 8.05
C SER A 95 -8.65 -21.52 6.72
N ILE A 96 -7.35 -21.20 6.74
CA ILE A 96 -6.52 -21.13 5.53
C ILE A 96 -6.35 -22.53 4.93
N CYS A 97 -6.14 -23.57 5.74
CA CYS A 97 -6.07 -24.95 5.26
C CYS A 97 -7.36 -25.42 4.60
N SER A 98 -8.51 -25.03 5.14
CA SER A 98 -9.80 -25.50 4.65
C SER A 98 -10.32 -24.72 3.45
N GLN A 99 -10.04 -23.41 3.37
CA GLN A 99 -10.67 -22.51 2.39
C GLN A 99 -9.67 -21.75 1.53
N GLY A 100 -8.37 -21.87 1.79
CA GLY A 100 -7.33 -21.07 1.17
C GLY A 100 -7.25 -19.64 1.71
N LEU A 101 -6.43 -18.80 1.07
CA LEU A 101 -6.31 -17.39 1.41
C LEU A 101 -7.53 -16.60 0.92
N SER A 102 -8.04 -15.71 1.76
CA SER A 102 -9.12 -14.78 1.40
C SER A 102 -8.59 -13.35 1.29
N ARG A 103 -9.03 -12.61 0.27
CA ARG A 103 -8.79 -11.16 0.16
C ARG A 103 -9.51 -10.37 1.26
N MET A 104 -10.49 -10.98 1.96
CA MET A 104 -11.36 -10.31 2.93
C MET A 104 -11.96 -9.04 2.31
N HIS A 105 -11.86 -7.89 2.99
CA HIS A 105 -12.33 -6.61 2.47
C HIS A 105 -11.35 -5.89 1.52
N ARG A 106 -10.23 -6.53 1.14
CA ARG A 106 -9.24 -5.95 0.21
C ARG A 106 -9.55 -6.30 -1.24
N THR A 107 -8.95 -5.53 -2.14
CA THR A 107 -9.00 -5.79 -3.59
C THR A 107 -8.17 -7.02 -3.98
N HIS A 108 -6.97 -7.19 -3.40
CA HIS A 108 -6.05 -8.29 -3.72
C HIS A 108 -5.51 -8.98 -2.47
N ILE A 109 -5.00 -10.21 -2.63
CA ILE A 109 -4.18 -10.89 -1.63
C ILE A 109 -2.76 -10.34 -1.75
N HIS A 110 -2.15 -9.98 -0.63
CA HIS A 110 -0.79 -9.44 -0.59
C HIS A 110 0.19 -10.57 -0.26
N LEU A 111 1.19 -10.74 -1.12
CA LEU A 111 2.25 -11.73 -0.98
C LEU A 111 3.61 -11.03 -1.00
N ALA A 112 4.60 -11.62 -0.35
CA ALA A 112 6.00 -11.21 -0.39
C ALA A 112 6.80 -12.19 -1.26
N PRO A 113 7.87 -11.74 -1.94
CA PRO A 113 8.68 -12.61 -2.80
C PRO A 113 9.67 -13.51 -2.02
N GLY A 114 9.64 -13.49 -0.68
CA GLY A 114 10.56 -14.26 0.18
C GLY A 114 10.21 -14.12 1.67
N LEU A 115 11.07 -14.63 2.56
CA LEU A 115 10.87 -14.55 4.00
C LEU A 115 11.33 -13.20 4.58
N PRO A 116 10.79 -12.78 5.73
CA PRO A 116 11.31 -11.61 6.44
C PRO A 116 12.81 -11.80 6.76
N GLY A 117 13.66 -10.87 6.33
CA GLY A 117 15.10 -10.91 6.56
C GLY A 117 15.95 -11.16 5.31
N ASP A 118 15.36 -11.64 4.22
CA ASP A 118 16.09 -11.98 2.98
C ASP A 118 16.53 -10.76 2.14
N GLY A 119 16.45 -9.55 2.70
CA GLY A 119 16.81 -8.29 2.03
C GLY A 119 15.88 -7.85 0.89
N GLN A 120 15.10 -8.78 0.32
CA GLN A 120 14.14 -8.55 -0.77
C GLN A 120 12.70 -8.27 -0.26
N VAL A 121 12.50 -8.26 1.06
CA VAL A 121 11.16 -8.29 1.67
C VAL A 121 10.96 -7.13 2.64
N ILE A 122 10.14 -6.17 2.21
CA ILE A 122 9.57 -5.13 3.08
C ILE A 122 8.31 -5.72 3.72
N SER A 123 8.49 -6.48 4.80
CA SER A 123 7.46 -7.41 5.32
C SER A 123 6.13 -6.77 5.74
N GLY A 124 5.03 -7.47 5.44
CA GLY A 124 3.64 -7.07 5.69
C GLY A 124 3.06 -7.46 7.05
N ALA A 125 3.82 -8.14 7.91
CA ALA A 125 3.30 -8.56 9.21
C ALA A 125 3.06 -7.34 10.11
N SER A 126 1.83 -7.20 10.61
CA SER A 126 1.53 -6.30 11.70
C SER A 126 1.95 -7.00 12.99
N HIS A 127 2.99 -6.52 13.67
CA HIS A 127 3.20 -6.90 15.06
C HIS A 127 2.11 -6.22 15.88
N ARG A 128 1.07 -6.98 16.20
CA ARG A 128 0.25 -6.73 17.38
C ARG A 128 0.47 -7.94 18.26
N GLU A 129 1.34 -7.76 19.25
CA GLU A 129 1.39 -8.64 20.41
C GLU A 129 -0.01 -8.61 21.03
N ASN A 130 -0.55 -9.80 21.27
CA ASN A 130 -1.75 -9.99 22.07
C ASN A 130 -1.56 -11.29 22.83
#